data_AF-A0AAV0IW37-F1
#
_entry.id   AF-A0AAV0IW37-F1
#
_cell.length_a   1.000
_cell.length_b   1.000
_cell.length_c   1.000
_cell.angle_alpha   90.00
_cell.angle_beta   90.00
_cell.angle_gamma   90.00
#
_symmetry.space_group_name_H-M   'P 1'
#
loop_
_entity.id
_entity.type
_entity.pdbx_description
1 polymer ?
#
loop_
_entity_poly.entity_id
_entity_poly.type
_entity_poly.pdbx_seq_one_letter_code
_entity_poly.pdbx_strand_id
1 'polypeptide(L)'
;MTQVLDGPHELCREMFRMDKHVFHKLCSILRQRGLLRDTCGVMIEEQLAIFLNIIGHNERNRVIQERFQHSGETISRYFNNVLKVLLIIQNCIGVIDGMHIPAHVPAKDQSRFRNKKGFLSQNVLAACTFDLQFIFIYPGWEGSAADSRVLRAVLDDPNQNFPHTPEG
;
A
#
# COMPACT_ATOMS: atom_id res chain seq x y z
N MET A 1 -4.34 -4.92 23.58
CA MET A 1 -4.92 -4.20 22.42
C MET A 1 -4.49 -2.74 22.36
N THR A 2 -4.46 -1.99 23.49
CA THR A 2 -3.93 -0.60 23.57
C THR A 2 -2.49 -0.48 23.09
N GLN A 3 -1.60 -1.45 23.31
CA GLN A 3 -0.17 -1.30 22.97
C GLN A 3 0.18 -1.27 21.46
N VAL A 4 -0.67 -1.82 20.57
CA VAL A 4 -0.37 -1.85 19.12
C VAL A 4 -0.82 -0.57 18.42
N LEU A 5 -1.88 0.07 18.92
CA LEU A 5 -2.41 1.34 18.38
C LEU A 5 -1.91 2.57 19.17
N ASP A 6 -1.53 2.43 20.45
CA ASP A 6 -0.87 3.47 21.27
C ASP A 6 0.66 3.38 21.26
N GLY A 7 1.24 2.48 20.46
CA GLY A 7 2.69 2.41 20.28
C GLY A 7 3.25 3.68 19.60
N PRO A 8 4.55 3.99 19.80
CA PRO A 8 5.28 5.03 19.07
C PRO A 8 4.99 5.02 17.56
N HIS A 9 4.91 6.20 16.93
CA HIS A 9 4.57 6.35 15.51
C HIS A 9 5.39 5.46 14.55
N GLU A 10 6.63 5.15 14.92
CA GLU A 10 7.54 4.29 14.14
C GLU A 10 7.07 2.83 14.10
N LEU A 11 6.55 2.29 15.22
CA LEU A 11 6.02 0.92 15.29
C LEU A 11 4.79 0.73 14.41
N CYS A 12 3.93 1.75 14.29
CA CYS A 12 2.79 1.71 13.39
C CYS A 12 3.24 1.63 11.92
N ARG A 13 4.26 2.40 11.54
CA ARG A 13 4.79 2.39 10.17
C ARG A 13 5.50 1.09 9.85
N GLU A 14 6.24 0.54 10.80
CA GLU A 14 6.85 -0.77 10.66
C GLU A 14 5.80 -1.85 10.49
N MET A 15 4.76 -1.90 11.34
CA MET A 15 3.75 -2.97 11.35
C MET A 15 2.71 -2.89 10.23
N PHE A 16 2.36 -1.70 9.78
CA PHE A 16 1.26 -1.49 8.81
C PHE A 16 1.75 -1.07 7.44
N ARG A 17 3.06 -0.83 7.27
CA ARG A 17 3.67 -0.26 6.06
C ARG A 17 3.09 1.10 5.64
N MET A 18 2.38 1.77 6.53
CA MET A 18 1.76 3.08 6.32
C MET A 18 1.84 3.93 7.58
N ASP A 19 1.83 5.25 7.40
CA ASP A 19 1.83 6.16 8.54
C ASP A 19 0.53 6.03 9.35
N LYS A 20 0.62 6.19 10.68
CA LYS A 20 -0.52 6.06 11.61
C LYS A 20 -1.74 6.90 11.21
N HIS A 21 -1.51 8.13 10.73
CA HIS A 21 -2.61 9.00 10.29
C HIS A 21 -3.32 8.49 9.03
N VAL A 22 -2.57 7.89 8.09
CA VAL A 22 -3.13 7.24 6.89
C VAL A 22 -3.95 6.01 7.29
N PHE A 23 -3.45 5.21 8.22
CA PHE A 23 -4.15 4.06 8.76
C PHE A 23 -5.51 4.44 9.38
N HIS A 24 -5.54 5.44 10.25
CA HIS A 24 -6.80 5.91 10.84
C HIS A 24 -7.74 6.51 9.80
N LYS A 25 -7.21 7.23 8.80
CA LYS A 25 -8.02 7.75 7.69
C LYS A 25 -8.66 6.60 6.89
N LEU A 26 -7.93 5.52 6.62
CA LEU A 26 -8.47 4.33 5.97
C LEU A 26 -9.56 3.68 6.81
N CYS A 27 -9.32 3.48 8.11
CA CYS A 27 -10.34 2.95 9.03
C CYS A 27 -11.61 3.81 9.04
N SER A 28 -11.45 5.13 9.06
CA SER A 28 -12.56 6.08 9.00
C SER A 28 -13.37 5.97 7.71
N ILE A 29 -12.70 5.88 6.55
CA ILE A 29 -13.35 5.71 5.24
C ILE A 29 -14.16 4.40 5.21
N LEU A 30 -13.56 3.28 5.66
CA LEU A 30 -14.24 1.98 5.67
C LEU A 30 -15.44 1.95 6.61
N ARG A 31 -15.33 2.61 7.77
CA ARG A 31 -16.42 2.78 8.74
C ARG A 31 -17.55 3.64 8.17
N GLN A 32 -17.23 4.81 7.60
CA GLN A 32 -18.21 5.75 7.04
C GLN A 32 -18.96 5.19 5.83
N ARG A 33 -18.28 4.43 4.97
CA ARG A 33 -18.92 3.74 3.83
C ARG A 33 -19.70 2.48 4.24
N GLY A 34 -19.71 2.12 5.53
CA GLY A 34 -20.38 0.94 6.04
C GLY A 34 -19.80 -0.38 5.53
N LEU A 35 -18.59 -0.35 4.97
CA LEU A 35 -17.92 -1.49 4.33
C LEU A 35 -17.35 -2.46 5.36
N LEU A 36 -16.79 -1.93 6.46
CA LEU A 36 -16.36 -2.72 7.60
C LEU A 36 -17.10 -2.24 8.85
N ARG A 37 -17.38 -3.17 9.76
CA ARG A 37 -18.08 -2.88 11.02
C ARG A 37 -17.30 -3.46 12.18
N ASP A 38 -17.40 -2.78 13.31
CA ASP A 38 -16.93 -3.31 14.58
C ASP A 38 -17.75 -4.57 14.91
N THR A 39 -17.06 -5.61 15.37
CA THR A 39 -17.69 -6.87 15.82
C THR A 39 -17.57 -6.99 17.33
N CYS A 40 -18.38 -7.83 17.97
CA CYS A 40 -18.27 -8.08 19.41
C CYS A 40 -16.87 -8.60 19.75
N GLY A 41 -16.02 -7.72 20.29
CA GLY A 41 -14.66 -8.04 20.71
C GLY A 41 -13.53 -7.62 19.76
N VAL A 42 -13.80 -7.15 18.54
CA VAL A 42 -12.76 -6.73 17.57
C VAL A 42 -13.20 -5.51 16.76
N MET A 43 -12.46 -4.42 16.90
CA MET A 43 -12.70 -3.15 16.19
C MET A 43 -12.20 -3.21 14.74
N ILE A 44 -12.68 -2.31 13.89
CA ILE A 44 -12.22 -2.15 12.49
C ILE A 44 -10.70 -1.97 12.43
N GLU A 45 -10.14 -1.19 13.36
CA GLU A 45 -8.70 -0.95 13.47
C GLU A 45 -7.94 -2.28 13.68
N GLU A 46 -8.44 -3.18 14.51
CA GLU A 46 -7.79 -4.46 14.74
C GLU A 46 -7.93 -5.42 13.55
N GLN A 47 -9.11 -5.44 12.91
CA GLN A 47 -9.33 -6.24 11.70
C GLN A 47 -8.35 -5.81 10.58
N LEU A 48 -8.21 -4.49 10.38
CA LEU A 48 -7.25 -3.96 9.41
C LEU A 48 -5.81 -4.21 9.82
N ALA A 49 -5.48 -4.07 11.10
CA ALA A 49 -4.14 -4.34 11.61
C ALA A 49 -3.72 -5.80 11.37
N ILE A 50 -4.62 -6.76 11.63
CA ILE A 50 -4.41 -8.19 11.34
C ILE A 50 -4.13 -8.38 9.85
N PHE A 51 -5.00 -7.85 8.98
CA PHE A 51 -4.85 -7.98 7.54
C PHE A 51 -3.53 -7.38 7.03
N LEU A 52 -3.20 -6.15 7.43
CA LEU A 52 -1.99 -5.45 7.03
C LEU A 52 -0.71 -6.13 7.56
N ASN A 53 -0.74 -6.70 8.76
CA ASN A 53 0.40 -7.45 9.28
C ASN A 53 0.65 -8.72 8.45
N ILE A 54 -0.41 -9.42 8.04
CA ILE A 54 -0.28 -10.61 7.20
C ILE A 54 0.33 -10.24 5.84
N ILE A 55 -0.25 -9.28 5.12
CA ILE A 55 0.21 -8.96 3.76
C ILE A 55 1.51 -8.14 3.72
N GLY A 56 1.70 -7.22 4.66
CA GLY A 56 2.84 -6.29 4.66
C GLY A 56 4.16 -6.94 5.11
N HIS A 57 4.08 -8.08 5.78
CA HIS A 57 5.23 -8.83 6.29
C HIS A 57 5.27 -10.28 5.83
N ASN A 58 4.29 -10.72 5.03
CA ASN A 58 4.13 -12.12 4.63
C ASN A 58 4.07 -13.05 5.86
N GLU A 59 3.34 -12.61 6.90
CA GLU A 59 3.29 -13.32 8.17
C GLU A 59 2.31 -14.49 8.15
N ARG A 60 2.71 -15.58 8.81
CA ARG A 60 1.90 -16.79 8.88
C ARG A 60 0.83 -16.63 9.95
N ASN A 61 -0.35 -17.24 9.72
CA ASN A 61 -1.49 -17.17 10.63
C ASN A 61 -1.10 -17.47 12.09
N ARG A 62 -0.26 -18.49 12.35
CA ARG A 62 0.23 -18.82 13.70
C ARG A 62 0.94 -17.65 14.41
N VAL A 63 1.78 -16.90 13.71
CA VAL A 63 2.51 -15.75 14.29
C VAL A 63 1.53 -14.65 14.68
N ILE A 64 0.50 -14.45 13.84
CA ILE A 64 -0.54 -13.45 14.08
C ILE A 64 -1.46 -13.85 15.23
N GLN A 65 -1.76 -15.15 15.41
CA GLN A 65 -2.49 -15.65 16.59
C GLN A 65 -1.74 -15.29 17.87
N GLU A 66 -0.42 -15.52 17.92
CA GLU A 66 0.41 -15.18 19.06
C GLU A 66 0.48 -13.65 19.27
N ARG A 67 0.53 -12.85 18.21
CA ARG A 67 0.60 -11.38 18.31
C ARG A 67 -0.71 -10.74 18.76
N PHE A 68 -1.84 -11.16 18.20
CA PHE A 68 -3.15 -10.55 18.44
C PHE A 68 -4.01 -11.32 19.46
N GLN A 69 -3.51 -12.46 19.96
CA GLN A 69 -4.19 -13.29 20.97
C GLN A 69 -5.59 -13.76 20.54
N HIS A 70 -5.73 -14.07 19.26
CA HIS A 70 -6.96 -14.62 18.67
C HIS A 70 -6.72 -16.01 18.10
N SER A 71 -7.77 -16.82 18.02
CA SER A 71 -7.70 -18.14 17.38
C SER A 71 -7.43 -18.02 15.88
N GLY A 72 -6.82 -19.06 15.29
CA GLY A 72 -6.54 -19.07 13.84
C GLY A 72 -7.79 -18.94 12.96
N GLU A 73 -8.93 -19.44 13.42
CA GLU A 73 -10.24 -19.24 12.77
C GLU A 73 -10.63 -17.76 12.75
N THR A 74 -10.46 -17.07 13.87
CA THR A 74 -10.77 -15.64 14.01
C THR A 74 -9.88 -14.78 13.12
N ILE A 75 -8.56 -15.07 13.10
CA ILE A 75 -7.61 -14.42 12.18
C ILE A 75 -8.02 -14.63 10.73
N SER A 76 -8.32 -15.87 10.32
CA SER A 76 -8.75 -16.19 8.96
C SER A 76 -10.05 -15.48 8.57
N ARG A 77 -11.02 -15.40 9.49
CA ARG A 77 -12.28 -14.70 9.28
C ARG A 77 -12.07 -13.23 8.98
N TYR A 78 -11.30 -12.53 9.82
CA TYR A 78 -11.05 -11.10 9.64
C TYR A 78 -10.20 -10.80 8.41
N PHE A 79 -9.19 -11.63 8.14
CA PHE A 79 -8.42 -11.52 6.89
C PHE A 79 -9.33 -11.58 5.65
N ASN A 80 -10.20 -12.60 5.58
CA ASN A 80 -11.10 -12.77 4.43
C ASN A 80 -12.16 -11.66 4.35
N ASN A 81 -12.67 -11.17 5.48
CA ASN A 81 -13.63 -10.08 5.50
C ASN A 81 -13.01 -8.78 4.97
N VAL A 82 -11.82 -8.42 5.47
CA VAL A 82 -11.11 -7.22 5.01
C VAL A 82 -10.71 -7.36 3.54
N LEU A 83 -10.23 -8.54 3.12
CA LEU A 83 -9.91 -8.81 1.70
C LEU A 83 -11.13 -8.58 0.79
N LYS A 84 -12.29 -9.16 1.14
CA LYS A 84 -13.53 -8.96 0.38
C LYS A 84 -13.92 -7.50 0.30
N VAL A 85 -13.87 -6.78 1.43
CA VAL A 85 -14.18 -5.36 1.48
C VAL A 85 -13.26 -4.56 0.56
N LEU A 86 -11.95 -4.78 0.63
CA LEU A 86 -10.97 -4.09 -0.20
C LEU A 86 -11.18 -4.35 -1.70
N LEU A 87 -11.57 -5.57 -2.07
CA LEU A 87 -11.88 -5.92 -3.46
C LEU A 87 -13.17 -5.26 -3.98
N ILE A 88 -14.11 -4.91 -3.10
CA ILE A 88 -15.40 -4.30 -3.47
C ILE A 88 -15.32 -2.76 -3.48
N ILE A 89 -14.19 -2.15 -3.12
CA ILE A 89 -14.07 -0.68 -3.17
C ILE A 89 -14.14 -0.21 -4.63
N GLN A 90 -15.33 0.21 -5.06
CA GLN A 90 -15.66 0.60 -6.45
C GLN A 90 -15.02 1.92 -6.91
N ASN A 91 -14.10 2.50 -6.14
CA ASN A 91 -13.43 3.77 -6.47
C ASN A 91 -11.94 3.71 -6.14
N CYS A 92 -11.32 2.56 -6.40
CA CYS A 92 -9.87 2.42 -6.39
C CYS A 92 -9.38 2.33 -7.84
N ILE A 93 -8.36 3.12 -8.17
CA ILE A 93 -7.65 3.02 -9.46
C ILE A 93 -7.00 1.64 -9.61
N GLY A 94 -6.52 1.08 -8.49
CA GLY A 94 -5.86 -0.22 -8.40
C GLY A 94 -4.54 -0.11 -7.63
N VAL A 95 -3.48 -0.77 -8.11
CA VAL A 95 -2.14 -0.71 -7.53
C VAL A 95 -1.28 0.28 -8.30
N ILE A 96 -0.52 1.11 -7.59
CA ILE A 96 0.47 2.02 -8.17
C ILE A 96 1.81 1.68 -7.55
N ASP A 97 2.82 1.43 -8.37
CA ASP A 97 4.17 1.10 -7.89
C ASP A 97 5.27 1.60 -8.83
N GLY A 98 6.47 1.81 -8.27
CA GLY A 98 7.68 2.15 -9.01
C GLY A 98 8.44 0.89 -9.44
N MET A 99 8.68 0.76 -10.74
CA MET A 99 9.46 -0.32 -11.33
C MET A 99 10.82 0.21 -11.82
N HIS A 100 11.91 -0.43 -11.40
CA HIS A 100 13.23 -0.13 -11.94
C HIS A 100 13.57 -1.00 -13.15
N ILE A 101 13.66 -0.37 -14.33
CA ILE A 101 14.16 -1.01 -15.54
C ILE A 101 15.64 -0.65 -15.76
N PRO A 102 16.49 -1.57 -16.27
CA PRO A 102 17.87 -1.24 -16.61
C PRO A 102 17.95 -0.08 -17.61
N ALA A 103 18.89 0.86 -17.38
CA ALA A 103 19.08 2.01 -18.25
C ALA A 103 20.54 2.13 -18.68
N HIS A 104 20.75 2.49 -19.95
CA HIS A 104 22.07 2.84 -20.46
C HIS A 104 22.15 4.35 -20.63
N VAL A 105 23.00 5.01 -19.83
CA VAL A 105 23.12 6.47 -19.82
C VAL A 105 24.58 6.90 -19.89
N PRO A 106 24.86 8.10 -20.45
CA PRO A 106 26.22 8.65 -20.48
C PRO A 106 26.85 8.75 -19.09
N ALA A 107 28.18 8.64 -19.01
CA ALA A 107 28.93 8.62 -17.75
C ALA A 107 28.60 9.81 -16.81
N LYS A 108 28.36 10.99 -17.38
CA LYS A 108 27.99 12.22 -16.65
C LYS A 108 26.68 12.10 -15.86
N ASP A 109 25.74 11.26 -16.30
CA ASP A 109 24.40 11.13 -15.71
C ASP A 109 24.25 9.88 -14.83
N GLN A 110 25.22 8.96 -14.86
CA GLN A 110 25.16 7.67 -14.15
C GLN A 110 24.91 7.79 -12.65
N SER A 111 25.37 8.87 -12.00
CA SER A 111 25.14 9.11 -10.58
C SER A 111 23.64 9.20 -10.25
N ARG A 112 22.85 9.87 -11.10
CA ARG A 112 21.41 10.04 -10.93
C ARG A 112 20.63 8.76 -11.24
N PHE A 113 21.09 7.99 -12.22
CA PHE A 113 20.39 6.75 -12.62
C PHE A 113 20.76 5.54 -11.76
N ARG A 114 21.66 5.70 -10.79
CA ARG A 114 22.02 4.61 -9.88
C ARG A 114 20.95 4.44 -8.81
N ASN A 115 20.39 3.24 -8.71
CA ASN A 115 19.44 2.91 -7.65
C ASN A 115 20.14 2.44 -6.36
N LYS A 116 19.34 2.15 -5.32
CA LYS A 116 19.82 1.65 -4.02
C LYS A 116 20.53 0.30 -4.08
N LYS A 117 20.30 -0.49 -5.14
CA LYS A 117 20.96 -1.78 -5.40
C LYS A 117 22.27 -1.61 -6.20
N GLY A 118 22.64 -0.38 -6.53
CA GLY A 118 23.91 -0.05 -7.18
C GLY A 118 23.93 -0.18 -8.70
N PHE A 119 22.85 -0.61 -9.36
CA PHE A 119 22.80 -0.68 -10.82
C PHE A 119 22.14 0.55 -11.45
N LEU A 120 22.46 0.80 -12.72
CA LEU A 120 21.87 1.90 -13.50
C LEU A 120 20.48 1.50 -13.95
N SER A 121 19.49 2.31 -13.58
CA SER A 121 18.09 2.06 -13.87
C SER A 121 17.32 3.36 -14.10
N GLN A 122 16.20 3.23 -14.79
CA GLN A 122 15.15 4.24 -14.87
C GLN A 122 13.99 3.76 -14.01
N ASN A 123 13.46 4.66 -13.19
CA ASN A 123 12.22 4.40 -12.46
C ASN A 123 11.04 4.66 -13.40
N VAL A 124 10.14 3.69 -13.48
CA VAL A 124 8.91 3.71 -14.26
C VAL A 124 7.77 3.52 -13.28
N LEU A 125 6.96 4.57 -13.09
CA LEU A 125 5.74 4.43 -12.30
C LEU A 125 4.68 3.75 -13.15
N ALA A 126 4.07 2.69 -12.63
CA ALA A 126 2.98 2.01 -13.30
C ALA A 126 1.76 1.96 -12.39
N ALA A 127 0.57 2.10 -12.97
CA ALA A 127 -0.67 1.78 -12.30
C ALA A 127 -1.39 0.64 -13.03
N CYS A 128 -1.94 -0.31 -12.27
CA CYS A 128 -2.69 -1.44 -12.80
C CYS A 128 -3.98 -1.69 -12.02
N THR A 129 -4.99 -2.23 -12.70
CA THR A 129 -6.23 -2.70 -12.09
C THR A 129 -5.99 -3.95 -11.25
N PHE A 130 -7.00 -4.37 -10.47
CA PHE A 130 -6.94 -5.63 -9.72
C PHE A 130 -6.83 -6.87 -10.63
N ASP A 131 -7.22 -6.76 -11.91
CA ASP A 131 -7.04 -7.79 -12.94
C ASP A 131 -5.64 -7.75 -13.59
N LEU A 132 -4.70 -7.00 -13.00
CA LEU A 132 -3.31 -6.83 -13.45
C LEU A 132 -3.19 -6.17 -14.84
N GLN A 133 -4.21 -5.43 -15.28
CA GLN A 133 -4.15 -4.66 -16.53
C GLN A 133 -3.52 -3.30 -16.26
N PHE A 134 -2.46 -2.97 -17.00
CA PHE A 134 -1.87 -1.63 -16.93
C PHE A 134 -2.84 -0.58 -17.46
N ILE A 135 -3.08 0.45 -16.67
CA ILE A 135 -3.93 1.61 -17.00
C ILE A 135 -3.15 2.91 -17.08
N PHE A 136 -1.92 2.91 -16.59
CA PHE A 136 -1.02 4.05 -16.66
C PHE A 136 0.44 3.59 -16.57
N ILE A 137 1.30 4.20 -17.40
CA ILE A 137 2.75 3.97 -17.37
C ILE A 137 3.42 5.33 -17.55
N TYR A 138 4.31 5.67 -16.62
CA TYR A 138 5.09 6.90 -16.65
C TYR A 138 6.58 6.60 -16.55
N PRO A 139 7.25 6.43 -17.69
CA PRO A 139 8.68 6.22 -17.75
C PRO A 139 9.41 7.56 -17.72
N GLY A 140 10.67 7.56 -17.28
CA GLY A 140 11.60 8.67 -17.57
C GLY A 140 12.45 9.09 -16.39
N TRP A 141 12.14 8.56 -15.21
CA TRP A 141 12.71 9.03 -13.97
C TRP A 141 14.03 8.40 -13.66
N GLU A 142 14.90 9.16 -13.00
CA GLU A 142 16.20 8.65 -12.64
C GLU A 142 16.06 7.51 -11.63
N GLY A 143 16.89 6.48 -11.74
CA GLY A 143 16.88 5.33 -10.83
C GLY A 143 17.13 5.67 -9.36
N SER A 144 17.64 6.87 -9.04
CA SER A 144 17.73 7.35 -7.65
C SER A 144 16.43 7.96 -7.12
N ALA A 145 15.46 8.28 -7.98
CA ALA A 145 14.23 8.95 -7.59
C ALA A 145 13.32 7.99 -6.79
N ALA A 146 12.81 8.48 -5.65
CA ALA A 146 11.82 7.76 -4.86
C ALA A 146 10.44 7.79 -5.54
N ASP A 147 9.67 6.71 -5.41
CA ASP A 147 8.37 6.56 -6.08
C ASP A 147 7.38 7.67 -5.73
N SER A 148 7.43 8.17 -4.49
CA SER A 148 6.60 9.31 -4.06
C SER A 148 6.91 10.60 -4.82
N ARG A 149 8.16 10.80 -5.24
CA ARG A 149 8.55 11.95 -6.07
C ARG A 149 8.04 11.78 -7.50
N VAL A 150 8.13 10.58 -8.05
CA VAL A 150 7.64 10.25 -9.39
C VAL A 150 6.12 10.41 -9.44
N LEU A 151 5.39 9.85 -8.47
CA LEU A 151 3.94 9.98 -8.35
C LEU A 151 3.51 11.43 -8.19
N ARG A 152 4.21 12.23 -7.37
CA ARG A 152 3.88 13.65 -7.21
C ARG A 152 4.01 14.42 -8.52
N ALA A 153 5.06 14.18 -9.29
CA ALA A 153 5.23 14.85 -10.57
C ALA A 153 4.13 14.50 -11.59
N VAL A 154 3.61 13.27 -11.54
CA VAL A 154 2.45 12.87 -12.33
C VAL A 154 1.19 13.61 -11.91
N LEU A 155 0.96 13.73 -10.60
CA LEU A 155 -0.24 14.39 -10.04
C LEU A 155 -0.21 15.92 -10.20
N ASP A 156 0.98 16.53 -10.21
CA ASP A 156 1.17 17.98 -10.32
C ASP A 156 1.09 18.47 -11.79
N ASP A 157 1.19 17.59 -12.79
CA ASP A 157 1.09 17.94 -14.22
C ASP A 157 -0.26 17.47 -14.82
N PRO A 158 -1.19 18.39 -15.11
CA PRO A 158 -2.51 18.03 -15.64
C PRO A 158 -2.45 17.38 -17.03
N ASN A 159 -1.34 17.51 -17.77
CA ASN A 159 -1.19 16.89 -19.09
C ASN A 159 -0.82 15.41 -19.03
N GLN A 160 -0.47 14.88 -17.84
CA GLN A 160 -0.13 13.46 -17.69
C GLN A 160 -1.35 12.54 -17.79
N ASN A 161 -2.58 13.08 -17.71
CA ASN A 161 -3.82 12.29 -17.78
C ASN A 161 -3.81 11.10 -16.82
N PHE A 162 -3.33 11.31 -15.59
CA PHE A 162 -3.34 10.25 -14.57
C PHE A 162 -4.78 9.76 -14.35
N PRO A 163 -5.02 8.43 -14.32
CA PRO A 163 -6.37 7.90 -14.23
C PRO A 163 -7.08 8.42 -12.98
N HIS A 164 -8.31 8.88 -13.16
CA HIS A 164 -9.20 9.15 -12.05
C HIS A 164 -9.85 7.85 -11.59
N THR A 165 -10.27 7.81 -10.33
CA THR A 165 -11.09 6.71 -9.84
C THR A 165 -12.35 6.63 -10.72
N PRO A 166 -12.77 5.42 -11.15
CA PRO A 166 -14.03 5.27 -11.86
C PRO A 166 -15.17 5.98 -11.11
N GLU A 167 -16.02 6.71 -11.83
CA GLU A 167 -17.29 7.18 -11.27
C GLU A 167 -18.12 5.94 -10.98
N GLY A 168 -18.40 5.71 -9.69
CA GLY A 168 -19.21 4.59 -9.21
C GLY A 168 -20.67 5.00 -9.06
#